data_AF-A0AAE9SJA4-F1
#
_entry.id   AF-A0AAE9SJA4-F1
#
_cell.length_a   1.000
_cell.length_b   1.000
_cell.length_c   1.000
_cell.angle_alpha   90.00
_cell.angle_beta   90.00
_cell.angle_gamma   90.00
#
_symmetry.space_group_name_H-M   'P 1'
#
loop_
_entity.id
_entity.type
_entity.pdbx_description
1 polymer ?
#
loop_
_entity_poly.entity_id
_entity_poly.type
_entity_poly.pdbx_seq_one_letter_code
_entity_poly.pdbx_strand_id
1 'polypeptide(L)'
;MPSKHALALVIGLSLAATANAEEYRQHEAHVHGHVEFNIAQDGKDLLIEITSPGADVVGFEHAPENAEQEKALGDAVAALKNTDQLFAINKQAKCVIEDVHVSHTLGQDSHEGHEHHDHEGHDHDKHDHEGHDHDKHDHDKHKDHDHDEHAHDDDHHDHEGHEHHDEHEGHDHEHGGHGEFTAEYRYHCDSVADLNSINTTWFKQFPATESISANLFTDTTQSATSLSKDNAKIAIK
;
A
#
# COMPACT_ATOMS: atom_id res chain seq x y z
N MET A 1 49.07 45.75 29.86
CA MET A 1 50.30 44.94 29.72
C MET A 1 49.98 43.53 30.20
N PRO A 2 50.46 42.47 29.52
CA PRO A 2 49.64 41.76 28.53
C PRO A 2 49.51 40.24 28.78
N SER A 3 48.57 39.63 28.03
CA SER A 3 48.59 38.25 27.49
C SER A 3 48.46 37.11 28.52
N LYS A 4 47.62 36.10 28.34
CA LYS A 4 47.63 35.20 27.18
C LYS A 4 46.24 34.67 26.83
N HIS A 5 45.96 34.73 25.54
CA HIS A 5 44.91 34.01 24.85
C HIS A 5 45.08 32.50 25.04
N ALA A 6 43.98 31.82 25.35
CA ALA A 6 43.76 30.44 24.95
C ALA A 6 42.42 30.40 24.21
N LEU A 7 42.51 30.71 22.92
CA LEU A 7 41.47 30.50 21.93
C LEU A 7 41.33 28.98 21.76
N ALA A 8 40.34 28.38 22.43
CA ALA A 8 39.96 26.99 22.15
C ALA A 8 38.92 27.00 21.03
N LEU A 9 39.43 26.97 19.80
CA LEU A 9 38.69 26.71 18.57
C LEU A 9 38.22 25.25 18.61
N VAL A 10 36.99 24.99 19.07
CA VAL A 10 36.37 23.68 18.92
C VAL A 10 35.90 23.57 17.47
N ILE A 11 36.66 22.79 16.71
CA ILE A 11 36.43 22.45 15.31
C ILE A 11 35.09 21.71 15.24
N GLY A 12 34.12 22.34 14.56
CA GLY A 12 32.88 21.71 14.17
C GLY A 12 33.18 20.58 13.19
N LEU A 13 32.93 19.35 13.62
CA LEU A 13 32.87 18.19 12.74
C LEU A 13 31.40 17.96 12.41
N SER A 14 30.96 18.60 11.32
CA SER A 14 29.66 18.36 10.70
C SER A 14 29.67 16.94 10.12
N LEU A 15 29.14 15.97 10.86
CA LEU A 15 28.66 14.74 10.22
C LEU A 15 27.37 15.11 9.51
N ALA A 16 27.46 15.44 8.22
CA ALA A 16 26.31 15.35 7.34
C ALA A 16 26.02 13.85 7.19
N ALA A 17 25.14 13.31 8.03
CA ALA A 17 24.46 12.08 7.71
C ALA A 17 23.65 12.36 6.45
N THR A 18 24.04 11.76 5.33
CA THR A 18 23.18 11.62 4.17
C THR A 18 21.97 10.83 4.66
N ALA A 19 20.87 11.52 4.95
CA ALA A 19 19.57 10.89 5.10
C ALA A 19 19.27 10.26 3.74
N ASN A 20 19.57 8.98 3.59
CA ASN A 20 18.86 8.18 2.61
C ASN A 20 17.41 8.25 3.07
N ALA A 21 16.56 8.90 2.27
CA ALA A 21 15.15 8.63 2.35
C ALA A 21 15.01 7.16 1.93
N GLU A 22 15.15 6.25 2.89
CA GLU A 22 14.59 4.91 2.75
C GLU A 22 13.10 5.15 2.66
N GLU A 23 12.57 4.99 1.45
CA GLU A 23 11.16 4.77 1.20
C GLU A 23 10.80 3.54 2.03
N TYR A 24 10.34 3.76 3.26
CA TYR A 24 9.73 2.74 4.09
C TYR A 24 8.45 2.32 3.38
N ARG A 25 8.58 1.43 2.39
CA ARG A 25 7.47 0.62 1.95
C ARG A 25 7.17 -0.33 3.08
N GLN A 26 6.35 0.11 4.02
CA GLN A 26 5.69 -0.80 4.93
C GLN A 26 4.68 -1.58 4.12
N HIS A 27 5.14 -2.64 3.47
CA HIS A 27 4.26 -3.74 3.12
C HIS A 27 4.02 -4.51 4.41
N GLU A 28 3.19 -3.92 5.28
CA GLU A 28 2.86 -4.51 6.57
C GLU A 28 2.03 -5.76 6.34
N ALA A 29 2.38 -6.83 7.07
CA ALA A 29 1.46 -7.93 7.28
C ALA A 29 0.31 -7.39 8.14
N HIS A 30 -0.70 -6.84 7.49
CA HIS A 30 -1.86 -6.32 8.20
C HIS A 30 -2.59 -7.49 8.87
N VAL A 31 -3.02 -7.27 10.11
CA VAL A 31 -3.85 -8.24 10.83
C VAL A 31 -5.29 -7.92 10.51
N HIS A 32 -6.00 -8.86 9.88
CA HIS A 32 -7.45 -8.73 9.66
C HIS A 32 -8.16 -8.52 10.99
N GLY A 33 -9.15 -7.62 10.99
CA GLY A 33 -9.86 -7.19 12.19
C GLY A 33 -9.09 -6.17 13.04
N HIS A 34 -7.92 -5.70 12.60
CA HIS A 34 -7.12 -4.70 13.30
C HIS A 34 -6.93 -3.44 12.47
N VAL A 35 -7.20 -2.31 13.09
CA VAL A 35 -7.06 -0.98 12.48
C VAL A 35 -6.14 -0.12 13.34
N GLU A 36 -5.29 0.70 12.72
CA GLU A 36 -4.43 1.64 13.43
C GLU A 36 -4.94 3.06 13.29
N PHE A 37 -5.01 3.76 14.43
CA PHE A 37 -5.32 5.19 14.52
C PHE A 37 -4.08 5.91 15.08
N ASN A 38 -3.51 6.81 14.28
CA ASN A 38 -2.45 7.72 14.73
C ASN A 38 -3.05 9.11 14.94
N ILE A 39 -3.01 9.60 16.18
CA ILE A 39 -3.63 10.87 16.57
C ILE A 39 -2.55 11.79 17.09
N ALA A 40 -2.38 12.94 16.43
CA ALA A 40 -1.41 13.95 16.82
C ALA A 40 -2.11 15.28 17.12
N GLN A 41 -1.80 15.91 18.25
CA GLN A 41 -2.20 17.28 18.56
C GLN A 41 -0.94 18.14 18.77
N ASP A 42 -0.83 19.20 17.97
CA ASP A 42 0.24 20.22 18.06
C ASP A 42 -0.41 21.60 18.06
N GLY A 43 -0.20 22.38 19.12
CA GLY A 43 -0.81 23.69 19.28
C GLY A 43 -2.35 23.63 19.21
N LYS A 44 -2.94 24.19 18.14
CA LYS A 44 -4.41 24.15 17.94
C LYS A 44 -4.86 23.09 16.95
N ASP A 45 -3.91 22.41 16.31
CA ASP A 45 -4.21 21.48 15.24
C ASP A 45 -4.31 20.07 15.79
N LEU A 46 -5.26 19.31 15.27
CA LEU A 46 -5.48 17.91 15.59
C LEU A 46 -5.50 17.13 14.27
N LEU A 47 -4.53 16.25 14.11
CA LEU A 47 -4.41 15.31 13.01
C LEU A 47 -4.87 13.92 13.49
N ILE A 48 -5.67 13.26 12.67
CA ILE A 48 -6.04 11.86 12.85
C ILE A 48 -5.71 11.16 11.53
N GLU A 49 -4.88 10.14 11.58
CA GLU A 49 -4.58 9.24 10.47
C GLU A 49 -5.11 7.86 10.83
N ILE A 50 -5.77 7.20 9.89
CA ILE A 50 -6.27 5.85 10.03
C ILE A 50 -5.71 4.99 8.90
N THR A 51 -5.23 3.82 9.29
CA THR A 51 -4.71 2.79 8.41
C THR A 51 -5.50 1.50 8.67
N SER A 52 -6.16 0.96 7.64
CA SER A 52 -7.09 -0.16 7.76
C SER A 52 -6.99 -1.15 6.60
N PRO A 53 -6.94 -2.47 6.86
CA PRO A 53 -7.07 -3.49 5.83
C PRO A 53 -8.35 -3.29 5.01
N GLY A 54 -8.31 -3.59 3.71
CA GLY A 54 -9.50 -3.59 2.87
C GLY A 54 -10.56 -4.57 3.37
N ALA A 55 -10.14 -5.71 3.93
CA ALA A 55 -11.03 -6.71 4.55
C ALA A 55 -11.90 -6.10 5.66
N ASP A 56 -11.37 -5.13 6.41
CA ASP A 56 -12.07 -4.52 7.55
C ASP A 56 -13.08 -3.46 7.12
N VAL A 57 -12.85 -2.82 5.96
CA VAL A 57 -13.67 -1.71 5.45
C VAL A 57 -14.71 -2.20 4.45
N VAL A 58 -14.29 -2.99 3.46
CA VAL A 58 -15.14 -3.43 2.32
C VAL A 58 -15.28 -4.95 2.23
N GLY A 59 -14.54 -5.72 3.04
CA GLY A 59 -14.63 -7.19 3.07
C GLY A 59 -13.73 -7.90 2.06
N PHE A 60 -12.86 -7.19 1.36
CA PHE A 60 -11.90 -7.73 0.40
C PHE A 60 -10.66 -6.85 0.29
N GLU A 61 -9.56 -7.41 -0.22
CA GLU A 61 -8.24 -6.74 -0.33
C GLU A 61 -7.71 -6.70 -1.77
N HIS A 62 -8.49 -7.19 -2.73
CA HIS A 62 -8.16 -7.18 -4.15
C HIS A 62 -8.85 -6.00 -4.87
N ALA A 63 -8.49 -5.77 -6.13
CA ALA A 63 -9.23 -4.84 -6.99
C ALA A 63 -10.72 -5.25 -7.08
N PRO A 64 -11.68 -4.32 -7.05
CA PRO A 64 -13.10 -4.68 -7.21
C PRO A 64 -13.32 -5.38 -8.56
N GLU A 65 -14.01 -6.52 -8.55
CA GLU A 65 -14.19 -7.40 -9.73
C GLU A 65 -15.60 -7.29 -10.34
N ASN A 66 -16.52 -6.60 -9.66
CA ASN A 66 -17.92 -6.44 -10.07
C ASN A 66 -18.52 -5.13 -9.57
N ALA A 67 -19.69 -4.79 -10.12
CA ALA A 67 -20.40 -3.54 -9.81
C ALA A 67 -20.77 -3.42 -8.32
N GLU A 68 -21.04 -4.53 -7.64
CA GLU A 68 -21.31 -4.55 -6.20
C GLU A 68 -20.06 -4.15 -5.39
N GLN A 69 -18.89 -4.66 -5.75
CA GLN A 69 -17.61 -4.32 -5.10
C GLN A 69 -17.16 -2.89 -5.43
N GLU A 70 -17.34 -2.42 -6.67
CA GLU A 70 -17.09 -1.02 -7.03
C GLU A 70 -17.98 -0.07 -6.21
N LYS A 71 -19.26 -0.44 -6.04
CA LYS A 71 -20.18 0.33 -5.21
C LYS A 71 -19.76 0.31 -3.73
N ALA A 72 -19.38 -0.85 -3.20
CA ALA A 72 -18.91 -0.98 -1.82
C ALA A 72 -17.68 -0.11 -1.56
N LEU A 73 -16.72 -0.08 -2.50
CA LEU A 73 -15.57 0.80 -2.45
C LEU A 73 -15.96 2.28 -2.44
N GLY A 74 -16.85 2.70 -3.35
CA GLY A 74 -17.36 4.07 -3.40
C GLY A 74 -18.09 4.49 -2.12
N ASP A 75 -18.94 3.61 -1.58
CA ASP A 75 -19.67 3.83 -0.33
C ASP A 75 -18.71 3.93 0.86
N ALA A 76 -17.67 3.09 0.91
CA ALA A 76 -16.65 3.12 1.94
C ALA A 76 -15.85 4.43 1.92
N VAL A 77 -15.39 4.88 0.75
CA VAL A 77 -14.70 6.17 0.61
C VAL A 77 -15.62 7.33 1.03
N ALA A 78 -16.90 7.28 0.67
CA ALA A 78 -17.87 8.29 1.09
C ALA A 78 -18.11 8.29 2.61
N ALA A 79 -18.14 7.11 3.23
CA ALA A 79 -18.27 6.96 4.67
C ALA A 79 -17.02 7.47 5.41
N LEU A 80 -15.83 7.15 4.92
CA LEU A 80 -14.55 7.64 5.45
C LEU A 80 -14.48 9.18 5.37
N LYS A 81 -15.00 9.78 4.29
CA LYS A 81 -15.06 11.25 4.16
C LYS A 81 -16.07 11.92 5.10
N ASN A 82 -16.99 11.17 5.71
CA ASN A 82 -18.02 11.71 6.59
C ASN A 82 -17.58 11.68 8.06
N THR A 83 -16.72 12.63 8.42
CA THR A 83 -16.07 12.71 9.74
C THR A 83 -17.05 12.75 10.91
N ASP A 84 -18.19 13.43 10.74
CA ASP A 84 -19.23 13.56 11.78
C ASP A 84 -19.87 12.20 12.15
N GLN A 85 -19.79 11.21 11.26
CA GLN A 85 -20.26 9.84 11.49
C GLN A 85 -19.16 8.90 12.01
N LEU A 86 -17.91 9.34 12.05
CA LEU A 86 -16.77 8.55 12.53
C LEU A 86 -16.26 9.01 13.89
N PHE A 87 -16.31 10.31 14.14
CA PHE A 87 -15.74 10.92 15.33
C PHE A 87 -16.73 11.85 16.01
N ALA A 88 -16.85 11.69 17.32
CA ALA A 88 -17.46 12.66 18.20
C ALA A 88 -16.37 13.28 19.08
N ILE A 89 -15.82 14.39 18.60
CA ILE A 89 -14.88 15.23 19.35
C ILE A 89 -15.69 16.09 20.33
N ASN A 90 -15.20 16.24 21.56
CA ASN A 90 -15.94 16.98 22.58
C ASN A 90 -16.13 18.46 22.18
N LYS A 91 -17.38 18.93 22.19
CA LYS A 91 -17.78 20.24 21.63
C LYS A 91 -17.08 21.44 22.28
N GLN A 92 -16.62 21.31 23.52
CA GLN A 92 -15.91 22.37 24.24
C GLN A 92 -14.59 22.74 23.55
N ALA A 93 -13.96 21.78 22.86
CA ALA A 93 -12.72 22.02 22.13
C ALA A 93 -12.88 22.90 20.87
N LYS A 94 -14.13 23.06 20.38
CA LYS A 94 -14.47 23.84 19.17
C LYS A 94 -13.62 23.45 17.96
N CYS A 95 -13.42 22.15 17.75
CA CYS A 95 -12.72 21.65 16.59
C CYS A 95 -13.58 21.76 15.34
N VAL A 96 -13.00 22.24 14.25
CA VAL A 96 -13.60 22.35 12.92
C VAL A 96 -12.70 21.59 11.95
N ILE A 97 -13.30 20.78 11.08
CA ILE A 97 -12.56 20.07 10.04
C ILE A 97 -12.03 21.07 9.00
N GLU A 98 -10.75 20.96 8.68
CA GLU A 98 -10.10 21.75 7.63
C GLU A 98 -9.89 20.93 6.37
N ASP A 99 -9.54 19.65 6.52
CA ASP A 99 -9.09 18.81 5.42
C ASP A 99 -9.38 17.34 5.69
N VAL A 100 -9.75 16.63 4.62
CA VAL A 100 -10.06 15.20 4.64
C VAL A 100 -9.47 14.57 3.39
N HIS A 101 -8.50 13.69 3.57
CA HIS A 101 -7.90 12.92 2.50
C HIS A 101 -8.17 11.43 2.74
N VAL A 102 -8.60 10.72 1.69
CA VAL A 102 -8.87 9.28 1.75
C VAL A 102 -8.30 8.66 0.49
N SER A 103 -7.40 7.69 0.68
CA SER A 103 -6.76 6.90 -0.38
C SER A 103 -6.90 5.41 -0.08
N HIS A 104 -6.70 4.58 -1.10
CA HIS A 104 -6.66 3.14 -0.95
C HIS A 104 -5.81 2.51 -2.04
N THR A 105 -5.24 1.34 -1.79
CA THR A 105 -4.44 0.58 -2.77
C THR A 105 -5.24 -0.48 -3.52
N LEU A 106 -6.54 -0.65 -3.19
CA LEU A 106 -7.45 -1.58 -3.89
C LEU A 106 -7.51 -1.27 -5.40
N GLY A 107 -6.86 -2.11 -6.21
CA GLY A 107 -6.79 -1.97 -7.66
C GLY A 107 -5.76 -0.98 -8.19
N GLN A 108 -4.86 -0.45 -7.34
CA GLN A 108 -3.77 0.42 -7.78
C GLN A 108 -2.62 -0.35 -8.46
N ASP A 109 -2.46 -1.64 -8.15
CA ASP A 109 -1.44 -2.51 -8.77
C ASP A 109 -1.85 -3.08 -10.15
N SER A 110 -3.03 -2.71 -10.66
CA SER A 110 -3.55 -3.27 -11.92
C SER A 110 -3.46 -2.33 -13.12
N HIS A 111 -3.24 -1.02 -12.93
CA HIS A 111 -3.22 -0.07 -14.05
C HIS A 111 -2.33 1.15 -13.79
N GLU A 112 -1.01 0.97 -13.94
CA GLU A 112 -0.23 2.06 -14.50
C GLU A 112 -0.64 2.26 -15.98
N GLY A 113 -1.33 3.36 -16.25
CA GLY A 113 -1.30 4.02 -17.56
C GLY A 113 -2.22 3.48 -18.65
N HIS A 114 -3.51 3.82 -18.57
CA HIS A 114 -4.29 4.11 -19.78
C HIS A 114 -4.93 5.50 -19.67
N GLU A 115 -4.08 6.52 -19.76
CA GLU A 115 -4.54 7.81 -20.25
C GLU A 115 -5.07 7.63 -21.68
N HIS A 116 -6.31 8.08 -21.90
CA HIS A 116 -6.94 8.10 -23.20
C HIS A 116 -6.16 8.98 -24.17
N HIS A 117 -5.46 8.38 -25.13
CA HIS A 117 -5.05 9.07 -26.35
C HIS A 117 -6.03 8.75 -27.47
N ASP A 118 -6.89 9.74 -27.76
CA ASP A 118 -7.53 9.88 -29.07
C ASP A 118 -6.45 9.87 -30.15
N HIS A 119 -6.36 8.77 -30.91
CA HIS A 119 -5.58 8.75 -32.14
C HIS A 119 -6.46 9.22 -33.30
N GLU A 120 -6.37 10.52 -33.58
CA GLU A 120 -6.67 11.06 -34.90
C GLU A 120 -5.85 10.33 -35.97
N GLY A 121 -6.48 10.13 -37.13
CA GLY A 121 -6.05 9.21 -38.17
C GLY A 121 -4.65 9.46 -38.72
N HIS A 122 -3.91 8.36 -38.91
CA HIS A 122 -2.82 8.30 -39.85
C HIS A 122 -3.17 7.33 -40.97
N ASP A 123 -3.44 7.95 -42.12
CA ASP A 123 -3.52 7.38 -43.45
C ASP A 123 -2.20 6.66 -43.76
N HIS A 124 -2.25 5.36 -44.00
CA HIS A 124 -1.09 4.60 -44.46
C HIS A 124 -1.22 4.30 -45.95
N ASP A 125 -0.50 5.13 -46.70
CA ASP A 125 -0.17 4.98 -48.10
C ASP A 125 0.34 3.55 -48.43
N LYS A 126 -0.11 3.08 -49.58
CA LYS A 126 0.22 1.78 -50.16
C LYS A 126 1.70 1.72 -50.53
N HIS A 127 2.41 0.71 -50.04
CA HIS A 127 3.65 0.26 -50.67
C HIS A 127 3.48 -1.16 -51.22
N ASP A 128 3.48 -1.18 -52.54
CA ASP A 128 3.53 -2.33 -53.43
C ASP A 128 4.94 -2.94 -53.40
N HIS A 129 5.04 -4.25 -53.19
CA HIS A 129 6.27 -4.99 -53.44
C HIS A 129 5.95 -6.31 -54.15
N GLU A 130 6.09 -6.23 -55.47
CA GLU A 130 6.22 -7.35 -56.38
C GLU A 130 7.49 -8.18 -56.09
N GLY A 131 7.33 -9.51 -56.11
CA GLY A 131 8.30 -10.47 -56.62
C GLY A 131 9.34 -11.00 -55.64
N HIS A 132 9.23 -12.28 -55.28
CA HIS A 132 10.25 -13.29 -55.60
C HIS A 132 9.65 -14.70 -55.49
N ASP A 133 9.74 -15.41 -56.61
CA ASP A 133 9.29 -16.76 -56.90
C ASP A 133 10.45 -17.74 -56.66
N HIS A 134 10.25 -18.85 -55.95
CA HIS A 134 11.11 -20.04 -56.04
C HIS A 134 10.35 -21.33 -55.68
N ASP A 135 9.93 -22.00 -56.76
CA ASP A 135 9.80 -23.43 -57.02
C ASP A 135 10.11 -24.48 -55.92
N LYS A 136 9.04 -25.23 -55.59
CA LYS A 136 8.88 -26.69 -55.46
C LYS A 136 10.12 -27.59 -55.29
N HIS A 137 10.06 -28.43 -54.25
CA HIS A 137 10.37 -29.87 -54.39
C HIS A 137 9.42 -30.73 -53.54
N ASP A 138 8.67 -31.57 -54.24
CA ASP A 138 7.88 -32.69 -53.75
C ASP A 138 8.73 -33.96 -53.93
N HIS A 139 8.79 -34.86 -52.94
CA HIS A 139 8.92 -36.29 -53.18
C HIS A 139 8.41 -37.14 -52.02
N ASP A 140 7.62 -38.12 -52.44
CA ASP A 140 6.73 -39.02 -51.75
C ASP A 140 7.38 -40.43 -51.59
N LYS A 141 6.97 -41.17 -50.54
CA LYS A 141 7.11 -42.64 -50.27
C LYS A 141 8.47 -43.17 -49.74
N HIS A 142 8.57 -44.14 -48.80
CA HIS A 142 7.80 -45.39 -48.57
C HIS A 142 7.94 -45.98 -47.14
N LYS A 143 6.81 -46.55 -46.65
CA LYS A 143 6.56 -47.85 -45.96
C LYS A 143 7.32 -48.32 -44.70
N ASP A 144 6.51 -48.56 -43.66
CA ASP A 144 6.39 -49.73 -42.74
C ASP A 144 7.66 -50.45 -42.25
N HIS A 145 7.85 -50.54 -40.92
CA HIS A 145 8.13 -51.80 -40.20
C HIS A 145 7.85 -51.65 -38.70
N ASP A 146 6.84 -52.38 -38.21
CA ASP A 146 6.69 -52.80 -36.81
C ASP A 146 7.93 -53.57 -36.35
N HIS A 147 8.38 -53.38 -35.11
CA HIS A 147 8.92 -54.45 -34.25
C HIS A 147 8.99 -54.02 -32.78
N ASP A 148 8.17 -54.72 -31.98
CA ASP A 148 8.41 -55.36 -30.68
C ASP A 148 9.25 -54.69 -29.57
N GLU A 149 8.64 -54.78 -28.40
CA GLU A 149 9.12 -54.52 -27.04
C GLU A 149 10.55 -55.03 -26.75
N HIS A 150 11.36 -54.20 -26.08
CA HIS A 150 12.35 -54.69 -25.12
C HIS A 150 12.53 -53.68 -23.97
N ALA A 151 12.17 -54.13 -22.77
CA ALA A 151 12.51 -53.53 -21.49
C ALA A 151 13.97 -53.81 -21.12
N HIS A 152 14.68 -52.81 -20.61
CA HIS A 152 15.82 -52.85 -19.65
C HIS A 152 15.95 -51.40 -19.14
N ASP A 153 15.45 -51.04 -17.96
CA ASP A 153 15.93 -51.35 -16.60
C ASP A 153 17.42 -51.04 -16.40
N ASP A 154 17.62 -49.83 -15.89
CA ASP A 154 18.60 -49.30 -14.94
C ASP A 154 20.13 -49.53 -15.08
N ASP A 155 20.82 -48.49 -14.59
CA ASP A 155 22.21 -48.37 -14.20
C ASP A 155 23.26 -48.04 -15.26
N HIS A 156 23.35 -46.75 -15.60
CA HIS A 156 24.60 -46.15 -16.09
C HIS A 156 24.96 -44.84 -15.38
N HIS A 157 26.00 -44.97 -14.56
CA HIS A 157 27.18 -44.10 -14.40
C HIS A 157 27.04 -42.68 -13.86
N ASP A 158 27.49 -42.59 -12.61
CA ASP A 158 28.25 -41.50 -12.01
C ASP A 158 29.17 -40.78 -13.01
N HIS A 159 28.88 -39.50 -13.28
CA HIS A 159 29.80 -38.56 -13.88
C HIS A 159 29.71 -37.22 -13.14
N GLU A 160 30.71 -36.99 -12.31
CA GLU A 160 31.04 -35.69 -11.75
C GLU A 160 31.36 -34.68 -12.86
N GLY A 161 30.73 -33.51 -12.75
CA GLY A 161 31.23 -32.24 -13.27
C GLY A 161 30.72 -31.86 -14.66
N HIS A 162 29.74 -30.95 -14.73
CA HIS A 162 29.98 -29.60 -15.21
C HIS A 162 28.85 -28.65 -14.78
N GLU A 163 29.26 -27.60 -14.08
CA GLU A 163 28.46 -26.46 -13.66
C GLU A 163 27.91 -25.71 -14.88
N HIS A 164 26.59 -25.57 -14.92
CA HIS A 164 25.95 -24.37 -15.44
C HIS A 164 24.91 -23.94 -14.41
N HIS A 165 25.30 -22.91 -13.65
CA HIS A 165 24.40 -22.06 -12.89
C HIS A 165 23.44 -21.41 -13.88
N ASP A 166 22.27 -22.01 -14.05
CA ASP A 166 21.07 -21.23 -14.27
C ASP A 166 20.44 -21.07 -12.90
N GLU A 167 21.00 -20.11 -12.15
CA GLU A 167 20.28 -19.41 -11.09
C GLU A 167 19.06 -18.79 -11.77
N HIS A 168 18.00 -19.59 -11.88
CA HIS A 168 16.67 -19.03 -11.85
C HIS A 168 16.55 -18.39 -10.48
N GLU A 169 16.97 -17.13 -10.38
CA GLU A 169 16.37 -16.16 -9.48
C GLU A 169 14.88 -16.19 -9.83
N GLY A 170 14.19 -17.16 -9.23
CA GLY A 170 12.76 -17.25 -9.24
C GLY A 170 12.32 -15.92 -8.70
N HIS A 171 11.82 -15.09 -9.61
CA HIS A 171 11.22 -13.82 -9.32
C HIS A 171 10.47 -13.98 -8.00
N ASP A 172 10.98 -13.34 -6.95
CA ASP A 172 10.17 -13.03 -5.79
C ASP A 172 9.01 -12.24 -6.40
N HIS A 173 7.91 -12.96 -6.67
CA HIS A 173 6.62 -12.34 -6.80
C HIS A 173 6.38 -11.80 -5.42
N GLU A 174 6.89 -10.58 -5.21
CA GLU A 174 6.48 -9.65 -4.18
C GLU A 174 4.97 -9.85 -4.07
N HIS A 175 4.56 -10.52 -3.00
CA HIS A 175 3.16 -10.81 -2.76
C HIS A 175 2.50 -9.45 -2.78
N GLY A 176 1.77 -9.16 -3.88
CA GLY A 176 1.13 -7.87 -4.09
C GLY A 176 0.46 -7.47 -2.80
N GLY A 177 0.87 -6.33 -2.25
CA GLY A 177 0.45 -5.90 -0.92
C GLY A 177 -1.06 -6.01 -0.81
N HIS A 178 -1.54 -6.54 0.31
CA HIS A 178 -2.97 -6.58 0.58
C HIS A 178 -3.54 -5.15 0.49
N GLY A 179 -4.65 -4.99 -0.22
CA GLY A 179 -5.30 -3.69 -0.39
C GLY A 179 -5.68 -3.07 0.95
N GLU A 180 -5.37 -1.79 1.10
CA GLU A 180 -5.52 -1.02 2.33
C GLU A 180 -6.25 0.31 2.06
N PHE A 181 -6.87 0.86 3.10
CA PHE A 181 -7.32 2.26 3.16
C PHE A 181 -6.45 3.09 4.09
N THR A 182 -6.10 4.29 3.63
CA THR A 182 -5.52 5.35 4.45
C THR A 182 -6.50 6.53 4.48
N ALA A 183 -6.80 7.06 5.66
CA ALA A 183 -7.65 8.23 5.82
C ALA A 183 -7.03 9.24 6.79
N GLU A 184 -6.85 10.47 6.33
CA GLU A 184 -6.25 11.57 7.08
C GLU A 184 -7.27 12.69 7.30
N TYR A 185 -7.33 13.19 8.52
CA TYR A 185 -8.27 14.23 8.94
C TYR A 185 -7.51 15.32 9.68
N ARG A 186 -7.57 16.55 9.20
CA ARG A 186 -7.00 17.72 9.88
C ARG A 186 -8.10 18.59 10.45
N TYR A 187 -8.06 18.85 11.74
CA TYR A 187 -8.95 19.75 12.45
C TYR A 187 -8.20 20.94 13.04
N HIS A 188 -8.86 22.08 13.08
CA HIS A 188 -8.46 23.24 13.88
C HIS A 188 -9.35 23.37 15.11
N CYS A 189 -8.76 23.37 16.31
CA CYS A 189 -9.45 23.48 17.59
C CYS A 189 -9.19 24.84 18.26
N ASP A 190 -10.19 25.72 18.23
CA ASP A 190 -10.09 27.05 18.86
C ASP A 190 -9.84 26.98 20.38
N SER A 191 -10.34 25.93 21.03
CA SER A 191 -10.29 25.71 22.47
C SER A 191 -9.60 24.39 22.81
N VAL A 192 -8.43 24.12 22.24
CA VAL A 192 -7.66 22.86 22.47
C VAL A 192 -7.40 22.50 23.95
N ALA A 193 -7.37 23.50 24.84
CA ALA A 193 -7.28 23.27 26.28
C ALA A 193 -8.44 22.40 26.81
N ASP A 194 -9.60 22.50 26.18
CA ASP A 194 -10.81 21.75 26.53
C ASP A 194 -10.92 20.40 25.78
N LEU A 195 -10.02 20.10 24.84
CA LEU A 195 -9.94 18.78 24.18
C LEU A 195 -9.52 17.73 25.20
N ASN A 196 -10.45 16.83 25.53
CA ASN A 196 -10.25 15.80 26.56
C ASN A 196 -10.52 14.39 26.06
N SER A 197 -11.36 14.23 25.04
CA SER A 197 -11.67 12.92 24.49
C SER A 197 -12.22 12.98 23.09
N ILE A 198 -11.97 11.90 22.36
CA ILE A 198 -12.54 11.61 21.05
C ILE A 198 -13.25 10.27 21.19
N ASN A 199 -14.54 10.22 20.89
CA ASN A 199 -15.22 8.92 20.74
C ASN A 199 -15.27 8.58 19.27
N THR A 200 -15.03 7.32 18.93
CA THR A 200 -15.20 6.83 17.57
C THR A 200 -16.46 5.98 17.43
N THR A 201 -17.10 6.10 16.29
CA THR A 201 -18.21 5.24 15.83
C THR A 201 -17.76 4.26 14.76
N TRP A 202 -16.44 4.12 14.54
CA TRP A 202 -15.81 3.23 13.56
C TRP A 202 -16.44 1.85 13.52
N PHE A 203 -16.53 1.14 14.65
CA PHE A 203 -17.07 -0.22 14.71
C PHE A 203 -18.53 -0.37 14.26
N LYS A 204 -19.30 0.72 14.24
CA LYS A 204 -20.66 0.72 13.68
C LYS A 204 -20.65 0.86 12.17
N GLN A 205 -19.71 1.66 11.65
CA GLN A 205 -19.55 1.91 10.23
C GLN A 205 -18.84 0.74 9.53
N PHE A 206 -17.85 0.14 10.21
CA PHE A 206 -17.02 -0.96 9.73
C PHE A 206 -17.05 -2.11 10.75
N PRO A 207 -18.07 -2.98 10.69
CA PRO A 207 -18.32 -3.99 11.72
C PRO A 207 -17.32 -5.15 11.73
N ALA A 208 -16.56 -5.32 10.65
CA ALA A 208 -15.54 -6.34 10.50
C ALA A 208 -14.30 -6.05 11.36
N THR A 209 -14.05 -4.79 11.72
CA THR A 209 -13.00 -4.44 12.68
C THR A 209 -13.30 -5.02 14.06
N GLU A 210 -12.34 -5.74 14.62
CA GLU A 210 -12.40 -6.33 15.96
C GLU A 210 -11.74 -5.42 17.00
N SER A 211 -10.64 -4.77 16.62
CA SER A 211 -9.84 -3.92 17.52
C SER A 211 -9.22 -2.75 16.78
N ILE A 212 -8.97 -1.66 17.52
CA ILE A 212 -8.20 -0.51 17.03
C ILE A 212 -7.03 -0.28 17.97
N SER A 213 -5.81 -0.15 17.44
CA SER A 213 -4.69 0.45 18.18
C SER A 213 -4.72 1.95 17.95
N ALA A 214 -4.86 2.73 19.01
CA ALA A 214 -4.82 4.18 18.96
C ALA A 214 -3.55 4.71 19.61
N ASN A 215 -2.65 5.25 18.78
CA ASN A 215 -1.44 5.94 19.20
C ASN A 215 -1.73 7.44 19.31
N LEU A 216 -1.51 8.01 20.48
CA LEU A 216 -1.75 9.41 20.78
C LEU A 216 -0.44 10.13 21.06
N PHE A 217 -0.25 11.26 20.39
CA PHE A 217 0.84 12.19 20.55
C PHE A 217 0.26 13.59 20.75
N THR A 218 0.57 14.24 21.86
CA THR A 218 0.13 15.61 22.15
C THR A 218 1.30 16.41 22.68
N ASP A 219 1.15 17.73 22.76
CA ASP A 219 2.15 18.61 23.39
C ASP A 219 2.52 18.21 24.83
N THR A 220 1.63 17.47 25.53
CA THR A 220 1.79 17.14 26.95
C THR A 220 1.93 15.66 27.26
N THR A 221 1.46 14.78 26.37
CA THR A 221 1.28 13.35 26.63
C THR A 221 1.52 12.53 25.37
N GLN A 222 2.18 11.38 25.53
CA GLN A 222 2.21 10.32 24.54
C GLN A 222 1.66 9.04 25.18
N SER A 223 0.76 8.34 24.49
CA SER A 223 0.19 7.09 24.99
C SER A 223 -0.33 6.22 23.86
N ALA A 224 -0.38 4.91 24.06
CA ALA A 224 -1.09 3.99 23.18
C ALA A 224 -2.26 3.36 23.95
N THR A 225 -3.39 3.15 23.28
CA THR A 225 -4.55 2.47 23.86
C THR A 225 -5.20 1.54 22.83
N SER A 226 -5.81 0.46 23.30
CA SER A 226 -6.58 -0.44 22.44
C SER A 226 -8.07 -0.18 22.64
N LEU A 227 -8.79 -0.02 21.53
CA LEU A 227 -10.24 0.18 21.51
C LEU A 227 -10.93 -1.09 21.03
N SER A 228 -12.16 -1.26 21.48
CA SER A 228 -13.05 -2.33 21.04
C SER A 228 -14.48 -1.80 20.93
N LYS A 229 -15.41 -2.66 20.49
CA LYS A 229 -16.85 -2.34 20.41
C LYS A 229 -17.44 -1.87 21.74
N ASP A 230 -16.88 -2.33 22.86
CA ASP A 230 -17.33 -1.96 24.22
C ASP A 230 -16.62 -0.71 24.78
N ASN A 231 -15.47 -0.35 24.21
CA ASN A 231 -14.68 0.80 24.62
C ASN A 231 -14.10 1.54 23.40
N ALA A 232 -14.88 2.47 22.85
CA ALA A 232 -14.53 3.25 21.66
C ALA A 232 -14.16 4.71 22.00
N LYS A 233 -13.67 4.96 23.23
CA LYS A 233 -13.27 6.30 23.69
C LYS A 233 -11.76 6.41 23.79
N ILE A 234 -11.20 7.41 23.14
CA ILE A 234 -9.80 7.83 23.26
C ILE A 234 -9.75 8.99 24.25
N ALA A 235 -9.01 8.83 25.33
CA ALA A 235 -8.71 9.91 26.27
C ALA A 235 -7.49 10.70 25.77
N ILE A 236 -7.60 12.02 25.74
CA ILE A 236 -6.52 12.91 25.27
C ILE A 236 -5.73 13.48 26.45
N LYS A 237 -6.38 13.65 27.61
CA LYS A 237 -5.81 14.19 28.86
C LYS A 237 -6.30 13.39 30.06
#